data_AF-D2W2Y7-F1
#
_entry.id   AF-D2W2Y7-F1
#
_cell.length_a   1.000
_cell.length_b   1.000
_cell.length_c   1.000
_cell.angle_alpha   90.00
_cell.angle_beta   90.00
_cell.angle_gamma   90.00
#
_symmetry.space_group_name_H-M   'P 1'
#
loop_
_entity.id
_entity.type
_entity.pdbx_description
1 polymer ?
#
loop_
_entity_poly.entity_id
_entity_poly.type
_entity_poly.pdbx_seq_one_letter_code
_entity_poly.pdbx_strand_id
1 'polypeptide(L)'
;MRYSELIELAIEKSNLLLCKLREHLKYKEREQKTTEESIDEICLHSLSKREVIPLLIRETFLEINENVCKGNDRDGSTASIIYIPYIDEKIAYIGNVGDSRIVLCRSGEPIRLTVDHRPSEIDERRRVKDAGGTIYGNRVNACLAITRAIGDKSLHPYIISDASTMVMDFMFDRDEFIVVACDGLWDYVSEEEVVTSVRYENDPVQASITLRELAYDKGSTDNISVIVIRFKPSILQEYL
;
A
#
# COMPACT_ATOMS: atom_id res chain seq x y z
N MET A 1 -14.06 -8.58 -27.40
CA MET A 1 -14.30 -7.19 -26.98
C MET A 1 -13.85 -6.29 -28.12
N ARG A 2 -14.75 -5.49 -28.69
CA ARG A 2 -14.42 -4.53 -29.75
C ARG A 2 -13.76 -3.29 -29.15
N TYR A 3 -12.91 -2.60 -29.92
CA TYR A 3 -12.19 -1.40 -29.48
C TYR A 3 -13.14 -0.30 -28.95
N SER A 4 -14.35 -0.22 -29.50
CA SER A 4 -15.42 0.68 -29.04
C SER A 4 -15.94 0.33 -27.64
N GLU A 5 -16.09 -0.96 -27.32
CA GLU A 5 -16.54 -1.44 -26.00
C GLU A 5 -15.47 -1.13 -24.93
N LEU A 6 -14.19 -1.19 -25.30
CA LEU A 6 -13.08 -0.81 -24.40
C LEU A 6 -13.06 0.69 -24.10
N ILE A 7 -13.36 1.54 -25.09
CA ILE A 7 -13.42 3.00 -24.90
C ILE A 7 -14.60 3.38 -24.01
N GLU A 8 -15.79 2.82 -24.24
CA GLU A 8 -16.97 3.08 -23.42
C GLU A 8 -16.74 2.65 -21.96
N LEU A 9 -16.17 1.46 -21.75
CA LEU A 9 -15.82 0.99 -20.41
C LEU A 9 -14.76 1.87 -19.74
N ALA A 10 -13.77 2.36 -20.49
CA ALA A 10 -12.77 3.28 -19.98
C ALA A 10 -13.39 4.63 -19.57
N ILE A 11 -14.31 5.17 -20.36
CA ILE A 11 -15.04 6.41 -20.05
C ILE A 11 -15.93 6.23 -18.83
N GLU A 12 -16.67 5.12 -18.75
CA GLU A 12 -17.54 4.79 -17.63
C GLU A 12 -16.74 4.67 -16.32
N LYS A 13 -15.63 3.89 -16.34
CA LYS A 13 -14.73 3.78 -15.19
C LYS A 13 -14.10 5.11 -14.81
N SER A 14 -13.73 5.93 -15.79
CA SER A 14 -13.20 7.27 -15.54
C SER A 14 -14.24 8.15 -14.86
N ASN A 15 -15.49 8.21 -15.34
CA ASN A 15 -16.56 9.00 -14.73
C ASN A 15 -16.94 8.51 -13.32
N LEU A 16 -17.04 7.19 -13.12
CA LEU A 16 -17.30 6.59 -11.81
C LEU A 16 -16.20 6.97 -10.81
N LEU A 17 -14.96 6.89 -11.25
CA LEU A 17 -13.81 7.34 -10.48
C LEU A 17 -13.89 8.84 -10.18
N LEU A 18 -14.23 9.71 -11.14
CA LEU A 18 -14.39 11.15 -10.88
C LEU A 18 -15.46 11.41 -9.79
N CYS A 19 -16.55 10.65 -9.79
CA CYS A 19 -17.56 10.71 -8.73
C CYS A 19 -16.98 10.29 -7.36
N LYS A 20 -16.30 9.15 -7.29
CA LYS A 20 -15.65 8.64 -6.07
C LYS A 20 -14.56 9.59 -5.54
N LEU A 21 -13.77 10.18 -6.45
CA LEU A 21 -12.79 11.22 -6.14
C LEU A 21 -13.44 12.45 -5.50
N ARG A 22 -14.55 12.93 -6.08
CA ARG A 22 -15.33 14.06 -5.52
C ARG A 22 -15.87 13.74 -4.13
N GLU A 23 -16.36 12.53 -3.90
CA GLU A 23 -16.84 12.11 -2.57
C GLU A 23 -15.70 12.04 -1.55
N HIS A 24 -14.54 11.51 -1.93
CA HIS A 24 -13.38 11.45 -1.04
C HIS A 24 -12.83 12.83 -0.69
N LEU A 25 -12.76 13.76 -1.66
CA LEU A 25 -12.33 15.13 -1.42
C LEU A 25 -13.28 15.84 -0.43
N LYS A 26 -14.60 15.67 -0.61
CA LYS A 26 -15.62 16.15 0.34
C LYS A 26 -15.48 15.52 1.73
N TYR A 27 -15.02 14.27 1.84
CA TYR A 27 -14.78 13.61 3.13
C TYR A 27 -13.56 14.19 3.85
N LYS A 28 -12.43 14.40 3.16
CA LYS A 28 -11.21 14.99 3.73
C LYS A 28 -11.43 16.40 4.29
N GLU A 29 -12.24 17.21 3.62
CA GLU A 29 -12.61 18.55 4.10
C GLU A 29 -13.47 18.52 5.36
N ARG A 30 -14.26 17.46 5.59
CA ARG A 30 -15.04 17.31 6.85
C ARG A 30 -14.14 17.02 8.05
N GLU A 31 -12.99 16.37 7.85
CA GLU A 31 -12.00 16.16 8.90
C GLU A 31 -11.09 17.39 9.12
N GLN A 32 -10.86 18.20 8.08
CA GLN A 32 -10.11 19.46 8.14
C GLN A 32 -11.07 20.65 8.23
N LYS A 33 -11.48 21.06 9.45
CA LYS A 33 -12.28 22.29 9.68
C LYS A 33 -11.56 23.56 9.19
N THR A 34 -11.62 23.84 7.89
CA THR A 34 -11.13 25.08 7.29
C THR A 34 -12.23 25.66 6.42
N THR A 35 -12.60 26.89 6.79
CA THR A 35 -13.40 27.93 6.15
C THR A 35 -14.15 27.61 4.85
N GLU A 36 -15.44 27.92 4.90
CA GLU A 36 -16.39 28.01 3.79
C GLU A 36 -15.85 28.83 2.61
N GLU A 37 -15.22 28.16 1.66
CA GLU A 37 -15.26 28.60 0.26
C GLU A 37 -16.17 27.63 -0.50
N SER A 38 -17.14 28.20 -1.19
CA SER A 38 -18.15 27.50 -1.99
C SER A 38 -17.51 26.59 -3.02
N ILE A 39 -17.71 25.29 -2.86
CA ILE A 39 -17.24 24.22 -3.75
C ILE A 39 -18.15 24.17 -4.98
N ASP A 40 -18.00 25.14 -5.88
CA ASP A 40 -18.35 24.94 -7.29
C ASP A 40 -17.03 24.72 -8.04
N GLU A 41 -16.88 23.51 -8.58
CA GLU A 41 -15.73 23.04 -9.37
C GLU A 41 -14.37 22.96 -8.64
N ILE A 42 -14.13 21.88 -7.88
CA ILE A 42 -12.80 21.24 -7.99
C ILE A 42 -12.70 20.76 -9.44
N CYS A 43 -12.09 21.61 -10.27
CA CYS A 43 -11.85 21.30 -11.66
C CYS A 43 -10.81 20.17 -11.67
N LEU A 44 -11.24 18.94 -11.95
CA LEU A 44 -10.36 17.77 -12.07
C LEU A 44 -9.21 17.98 -13.06
N HIS A 45 -9.34 18.97 -13.96
CA HIS A 45 -8.27 19.45 -14.84
C HIS A 45 -7.11 20.17 -14.13
N SER A 46 -7.25 20.53 -12.84
CA SER A 46 -6.23 21.21 -12.04
C SER A 46 -5.40 20.27 -11.15
N LEU A 47 -5.88 19.04 -10.91
CA LEU A 47 -5.20 18.08 -10.04
C LEU A 47 -4.01 17.46 -10.78
N SER A 48 -2.86 17.49 -10.13
CA SER A 48 -1.65 16.83 -10.63
C SER A 48 -1.79 15.30 -10.54
N LYS A 49 -1.02 14.57 -11.36
CA LYS A 49 -0.92 13.10 -11.25
C LYS A 49 -0.56 12.66 -9.83
N ARG A 50 0.26 13.48 -9.14
CA ARG A 50 0.71 13.28 -7.76
C ARG A 50 -0.45 13.18 -6.77
N GLU A 51 -1.54 13.90 -7.05
CA GLU A 51 -2.75 13.93 -6.21
C GLU A 51 -3.77 12.89 -6.65
N VAL A 52 -3.91 12.66 -7.96
CA VAL A 52 -4.93 11.75 -8.50
C VAL A 52 -4.57 10.28 -8.29
N ILE A 53 -3.33 9.87 -8.54
CA ILE A 53 -2.94 8.45 -8.52
C ILE A 53 -3.10 7.80 -7.14
N PRO A 54 -2.73 8.43 -6.00
CA PRO A 54 -3.02 7.87 -4.68
C PRO A 54 -4.51 7.58 -4.48
N LEU A 55 -5.37 8.48 -4.97
CA LEU A 55 -6.81 8.30 -4.87
C LEU A 55 -7.32 7.17 -5.78
N LEU A 56 -6.75 7.01 -6.98
CA LEU A 56 -7.00 5.87 -7.87
C LEU A 56 -6.67 4.55 -7.18
N ILE A 57 -5.51 4.48 -6.53
CA ILE A 57 -5.06 3.30 -5.81
C ILE A 57 -6.07 2.96 -4.72
N ARG A 58 -6.39 3.92 -3.84
CA ARG A 58 -7.37 3.73 -2.77
C ARG A 58 -8.71 3.21 -3.31
N GLU A 59 -9.20 3.80 -4.40
CA GLU A 59 -10.46 3.40 -5.01
C GLU A 59 -10.40 2.00 -5.64
N THR A 60 -9.25 1.65 -6.22
CA THR A 60 -9.02 0.32 -6.78
C THR A 60 -9.11 -0.75 -5.69
N PHE A 61 -8.54 -0.52 -4.50
CA PHE A 61 -8.68 -1.45 -3.38
C PHE A 61 -10.14 -1.61 -2.93
N LEU A 62 -10.93 -0.53 -2.92
CA LEU A 62 -12.36 -0.57 -2.59
C LEU A 62 -13.17 -1.36 -3.63
N GLU A 63 -12.95 -1.09 -4.93
CA GLU A 63 -13.61 -1.81 -6.03
C GLU A 63 -13.26 -3.30 -6.02
N ILE A 64 -11.97 -3.64 -5.83
CA ILE A 64 -11.53 -5.03 -5.70
C ILE A 64 -12.21 -5.70 -4.51
N ASN A 65 -12.25 -5.05 -3.35
CA ASN A 65 -12.90 -5.60 -2.17
C ASN A 65 -14.39 -5.86 -2.38
N GLU A 66 -15.11 -4.93 -3.02
CA GLU A 66 -16.52 -5.12 -3.35
C GLU A 66 -16.71 -6.36 -4.24
N ASN A 67 -15.86 -6.53 -5.25
CA ASN A 67 -15.93 -7.67 -6.16
C ASN A 67 -15.58 -9.00 -5.46
N VAL A 68 -14.57 -9.02 -4.59
CA VAL A 68 -14.22 -10.19 -3.78
C VAL A 68 -15.35 -10.56 -2.81
N CYS A 69 -15.94 -9.57 -2.13
CA CYS A 69 -16.99 -9.79 -1.13
C CYS A 69 -18.32 -10.27 -1.73
N LYS A 70 -18.58 -10.00 -3.02
CA LYS A 70 -19.70 -10.59 -3.79
C LYS A 70 -19.56 -12.10 -3.95
N GLY A 71 -18.34 -12.63 -3.90
CA GLY A 71 -18.06 -14.06 -3.90
C GLY A 71 -18.49 -14.77 -2.61
N ASN A 72 -18.43 -16.10 -2.61
CA ASN A 72 -18.75 -16.90 -1.43
C ASN A 72 -17.58 -17.05 -0.44
N ASP A 73 -16.37 -16.66 -0.86
CA ASP A 73 -15.17 -16.75 -0.04
C ASP A 73 -15.31 -15.86 1.20
N ARG A 74 -14.75 -16.36 2.30
CA ARG A 74 -14.76 -15.70 3.61
C ARG A 74 -13.38 -15.18 4.01
N ASP A 75 -12.36 -15.58 3.26
CA ASP A 75 -10.97 -15.27 3.55
C ASP A 75 -10.66 -13.83 3.16
N GLY A 76 -9.60 -13.30 3.73
CA GLY A 76 -9.04 -12.01 3.38
C GLY A 76 -7.56 -12.09 3.06
N SER A 77 -7.05 -11.00 2.48
CA SER A 77 -5.64 -10.85 2.16
C SER A 77 -5.17 -9.45 2.47
N THR A 78 -3.93 -9.34 2.93
CA THR A 78 -3.17 -8.09 2.89
C THR A 78 -2.72 -7.83 1.45
N ALA A 79 -2.37 -6.60 1.14
CA ALA A 79 -1.80 -6.23 -0.15
C ALA A 79 -0.98 -4.94 -0.04
N SER A 80 0.27 -5.01 -0.50
CA SER A 80 1.15 -3.86 -0.68
C SER A 80 1.53 -3.75 -2.15
N ILE A 81 1.42 -2.55 -2.72
CA ILE A 81 1.71 -2.30 -4.14
C ILE A 81 2.68 -1.14 -4.30
N ILE A 82 3.49 -1.22 -5.37
CA ILE A 82 4.29 -0.12 -5.88
C ILE A 82 3.92 0.07 -7.34
N TYR A 83 3.44 1.25 -7.70
CA TYR A 83 3.15 1.64 -9.07
C TYR A 83 4.14 2.71 -9.52
N ILE A 84 4.89 2.40 -10.57
CA ILE A 84 5.85 3.31 -11.21
C ILE A 84 5.34 3.59 -12.63
N PRO A 85 4.84 4.80 -12.94
CA PRO A 85 4.35 5.13 -14.27
C PRO A 85 5.51 5.24 -15.27
N TYR A 86 5.31 4.70 -16.47
CA TYR A 86 6.29 4.80 -17.57
C TYR A 86 6.65 6.24 -17.96
N ILE A 87 5.71 7.18 -17.82
CA ILE A 87 5.90 8.58 -18.26
C ILE A 87 6.63 9.41 -17.19
N ASP A 88 6.71 8.91 -15.96
CA ASP A 88 7.27 9.64 -14.81
C ASP A 88 8.09 8.67 -13.95
N GLU A 89 9.17 8.16 -14.53
CA GLU A 89 10.02 7.12 -13.93
C GLU A 89 10.68 7.56 -12.62
N LYS A 90 10.58 8.85 -12.26
CA LYS A 90 11.14 9.41 -11.02
C LYS A 90 10.16 9.39 -9.85
N ILE A 91 8.91 8.97 -10.03
CA ILE A 91 7.91 8.93 -8.96
C ILE A 91 7.33 7.51 -8.81
N ALA A 92 7.29 7.04 -7.57
CA ALA A 92 6.57 5.83 -7.18
C ALA A 92 5.33 6.17 -6.34
N TYR A 93 4.27 5.42 -6.58
CA TYR A 93 3.03 5.48 -5.83
C TYR A 93 2.83 4.18 -5.08
N ILE A 94 2.71 4.26 -3.77
CA ILE A 94 2.63 3.12 -2.87
C ILE A 94 1.20 3.04 -2.32
N GLY A 95 0.67 1.82 -2.26
CA GLY A 95 -0.61 1.51 -1.61
C GLY A 95 -0.43 0.32 -0.66
N ASN A 96 -1.05 0.39 0.52
CA ASN A 96 -1.01 -0.72 1.48
C ASN A 96 -2.35 -0.93 2.18
N VAL A 97 -2.71 -2.19 2.36
CA VAL A 97 -3.79 -2.70 3.23
C VAL A 97 -3.24 -3.91 3.97
N GLY A 98 -3.33 -3.91 5.30
CA GLY A 98 -2.75 -4.96 6.15
C GLY A 98 -1.35 -4.62 6.66
N ASP A 99 -0.60 -5.64 7.06
CA ASP A 99 0.69 -5.54 7.75
C ASP A 99 1.89 -6.10 6.96
N SER A 100 1.69 -6.38 5.67
CA SER A 100 2.80 -6.39 4.72
C SER A 100 3.43 -4.99 4.65
N ARG A 101 4.74 -4.95 4.36
CA ARG A 101 5.52 -3.71 4.42
C ARG A 101 6.50 -3.57 3.27
N ILE A 102 6.70 -2.32 2.87
CA ILE A 102 7.65 -1.90 1.83
C ILE A 102 8.71 -1.00 2.47
N VAL A 103 9.98 -1.33 2.25
CA VAL A 103 11.14 -0.57 2.75
C VAL A 103 12.10 -0.29 1.58
N LEU A 104 12.48 0.98 1.43
CA LEU A 104 13.53 1.44 0.53
C LEU A 104 14.87 1.48 1.27
N CYS A 105 15.94 1.01 0.65
CA CYS A 105 17.30 1.34 1.05
C CYS A 105 17.78 2.60 0.31
N ARG A 106 18.10 3.66 1.05
CA ARG A 106 18.66 4.91 0.53
C ARG A 106 19.98 5.20 1.23
N SER A 107 21.07 5.17 0.48
CA SER A 107 22.43 5.40 0.98
C SER A 107 22.82 4.49 2.16
N GLY A 108 22.27 3.28 2.21
CA GLY A 108 22.50 2.31 3.28
C GLY A 108 21.58 2.40 4.47
N GLU A 109 20.60 3.31 4.44
CA GLU A 109 19.64 3.47 5.52
C GLU A 109 18.25 3.00 5.06
N PRO A 110 17.49 2.29 5.93
CA PRO A 110 16.12 1.90 5.63
C PRO A 110 15.18 3.11 5.71
N ILE A 111 14.26 3.18 4.75
CA ILE A 111 13.14 4.13 4.72
C ILE A 111 11.86 3.33 4.50
N ARG A 112 11.04 3.23 5.55
CA ARG A 112 9.71 2.60 5.47
C ARG A 112 8.78 3.44 4.58
N LEU A 113 8.15 2.80 3.60
CA LEU A 113 7.24 3.43 2.63
C LEU A 113 5.74 3.14 2.90
N THR A 114 5.44 2.27 3.85
CA THR A 114 4.07 1.86 4.20
C THR A 114 3.80 2.02 5.69
N VAL A 115 2.52 2.11 6.04
CA VAL A 115 2.07 1.98 7.43
C VAL A 115 1.45 0.61 7.60
N ASP A 116 1.89 -0.13 8.62
CA ASP A 116 1.29 -1.41 8.99
C ASP A 116 -0.09 -1.18 9.61
N HIS A 117 -1.09 -1.92 9.17
CA HIS A 117 -2.45 -1.79 9.70
C HIS A 117 -2.70 -2.84 10.78
N ARG A 118 -2.22 -2.57 11.99
CA ARG A 118 -2.33 -3.46 13.15
C ARG A 118 -3.13 -2.83 14.30
N PRO A 119 -3.77 -3.62 15.19
CA PRO A 119 -4.48 -3.10 16.37
C PRO A 119 -3.59 -2.43 17.42
N SER A 120 -2.26 -2.51 17.26
CA SER A 120 -1.26 -1.79 18.04
C SER A 120 -1.20 -0.32 17.64
N GLU A 121 -1.52 0.01 16.38
CA GLU A 121 -1.48 1.39 15.89
C GLU A 121 -2.61 2.20 16.51
N ILE A 122 -2.27 3.38 17.04
CA ILE A 122 -3.19 4.19 17.85
C ILE A 122 -4.41 4.62 17.02
N ASP A 123 -4.19 5.07 15.78
CA ASP A 123 -5.26 5.53 14.90
C ASP A 123 -6.16 4.38 14.46
N GLU A 124 -5.59 3.22 14.14
CA GLU A 124 -6.37 2.03 13.78
C GLU A 124 -7.15 1.48 14.97
N ARG A 125 -6.55 1.44 16.14
CA ARG A 125 -7.20 1.06 17.39
C ARG A 125 -8.40 1.95 17.69
N ARG A 126 -8.24 3.26 17.51
CA ARG A 126 -9.32 4.23 17.67
C ARG A 126 -10.42 3.98 16.64
N ARG A 127 -10.08 3.87 15.36
CA ARG A 127 -11.04 3.61 14.27
C ARG A 127 -11.87 2.36 14.53
N VAL A 128 -11.24 1.24 14.93
CA VAL A 128 -11.94 -0.01 15.25
C VAL A 128 -12.93 0.19 16.40
N LYS A 129 -12.54 0.91 17.46
CA LYS A 129 -13.42 1.20 18.61
C LYS A 129 -14.57 2.13 18.25
N ASP A 130 -14.30 3.17 17.48
CA ASP A 130 -15.31 4.14 17.02
C ASP A 130 -16.36 3.45 16.12
N ALA A 131 -15.97 2.41 15.40
CA ALA A 131 -16.87 1.53 14.66
C ALA A 131 -17.64 0.51 15.54
N GLY A 132 -17.45 0.52 16.86
CA GLY A 132 -18.09 -0.40 17.81
C GLY A 132 -17.34 -1.71 18.05
N GLY A 133 -16.13 -1.85 17.50
CA GLY A 133 -15.30 -3.04 17.64
C GLY A 133 -14.52 -3.08 18.95
N THR A 134 -13.99 -4.26 19.27
CA THR A 134 -13.16 -4.49 20.46
C THR A 134 -11.77 -4.97 20.06
N ILE A 135 -10.77 -4.76 20.91
CA ILE A 135 -9.40 -5.26 20.72
C ILE A 135 -8.98 -6.03 21.96
N TYR A 136 -8.73 -7.33 21.78
CA TYR A 136 -8.26 -8.25 22.82
C TYR A 136 -7.03 -9.00 22.31
N GLY A 137 -5.94 -9.02 23.08
CA GLY A 137 -4.72 -9.73 22.68
C GLY A 137 -4.14 -9.29 21.32
N ASN A 138 -4.20 -7.98 21.03
CA ASN A 138 -3.84 -7.40 19.73
C ASN A 138 -4.65 -7.94 18.54
N ARG A 139 -5.89 -8.41 18.78
CA ARG A 139 -6.80 -8.89 17.75
C ARG A 139 -8.14 -8.14 17.77
N VAL A 140 -8.63 -7.75 16.60
CA VAL A 140 -9.95 -7.15 16.39
C VAL A 140 -11.01 -8.21 16.67
N ASN A 141 -11.92 -7.93 17.61
CA ASN A 141 -12.96 -8.84 18.11
C ASN A 141 -12.43 -10.23 18.49
N ALA A 142 -11.18 -10.31 18.96
CA ALA A 142 -10.45 -11.55 19.22
C ALA A 142 -10.24 -12.47 18.00
N CYS A 143 -10.49 -11.99 16.78
CA CYS A 143 -10.38 -12.74 15.54
C CYS A 143 -9.07 -12.46 14.80
N LEU A 144 -8.90 -11.26 14.24
CA LEU A 144 -7.79 -10.92 13.33
C LEU A 144 -6.75 -9.99 13.96
N ALA A 145 -5.47 -10.23 13.68
CA ALA A 145 -4.33 -9.44 14.16
C ALA A 145 -4.00 -8.22 13.26
N ILE A 146 -4.86 -7.95 12.27
CA ILE A 146 -4.79 -6.80 11.37
C ILE A 146 -6.07 -5.99 11.46
N THR A 147 -6.04 -4.73 11.01
CA THR A 147 -7.20 -3.82 11.03
C THR A 147 -7.71 -3.47 9.64
N ARG A 148 -6.94 -3.77 8.59
CA ARG A 148 -7.34 -3.56 7.20
C ARG A 148 -6.98 -4.77 6.35
N ALA A 149 -7.89 -5.20 5.48
CA ALA A 149 -7.74 -6.32 4.57
C ALA A 149 -8.64 -6.14 3.34
N ILE A 150 -8.31 -6.81 2.24
CA ILE A 150 -9.28 -7.08 1.16
C ILE A 150 -9.97 -8.40 1.52
N GLY A 151 -11.31 -8.45 1.48
CA GLY A 151 -12.09 -9.60 1.92
C GLY A 151 -12.54 -9.46 3.36
N ASP A 152 -12.49 -10.55 4.14
CA ASP A 152 -12.89 -10.58 5.56
C ASP A 152 -14.28 -9.98 5.85
N LYS A 153 -15.23 -10.13 4.92
CA LYS A 153 -16.54 -9.44 4.93
C LYS A 153 -17.34 -9.61 6.22
N SER A 154 -17.12 -10.73 6.94
CA SER A 154 -17.78 -11.00 8.22
C SER A 154 -17.35 -10.08 9.36
N LEU A 155 -16.22 -9.39 9.20
CA LEU A 155 -15.66 -8.46 10.18
C LEU A 155 -15.81 -6.99 9.76
N HIS A 156 -16.59 -6.70 8.72
CA HIS A 156 -17.05 -5.34 8.45
C HIS A 156 -17.99 -4.87 9.57
N PRO A 157 -17.92 -3.62 10.06
CA PRO A 157 -17.10 -2.50 9.58
C PRO A 157 -15.73 -2.35 10.26
N TYR A 158 -15.30 -3.33 11.06
CA TYR A 158 -14.07 -3.26 11.85
C TYR A 158 -12.82 -3.46 11.00
N ILE A 159 -12.88 -4.38 10.04
CA ILE A 159 -11.85 -4.59 9.02
C ILE A 159 -12.30 -3.90 7.74
N ILE A 160 -11.46 -3.01 7.22
CA ILE A 160 -11.76 -2.21 6.02
C ILE A 160 -10.68 -2.39 4.95
N SER A 161 -11.03 -2.19 3.70
CA SER A 161 -10.09 -2.26 2.57
C SER A 161 -9.60 -0.88 2.11
N ASP A 162 -9.70 0.13 2.99
CA ASP A 162 -9.23 1.48 2.70
C ASP A 162 -7.69 1.54 2.75
N ALA A 163 -7.04 1.73 1.60
CA ALA A 163 -5.59 1.70 1.51
C ALA A 163 -4.93 2.99 2.04
N SER A 164 -3.89 2.83 2.85
CA SER A 164 -2.92 3.93 3.05
C SER A 164 -2.14 4.14 1.77
N THR A 165 -1.84 5.40 1.41
CA THR A 165 -1.09 5.72 0.20
C THR A 165 0.08 6.65 0.50
N MET A 166 1.17 6.47 -0.22
CA MET A 166 2.37 7.32 -0.16
C MET A 166 2.87 7.61 -1.56
N VAL A 167 3.38 8.82 -1.76
CA VAL A 167 4.09 9.19 -2.99
C VAL A 167 5.55 9.41 -2.64
N MET A 168 6.44 8.79 -3.40
CA MET A 168 7.88 8.87 -3.21
C MET A 168 8.57 9.34 -4.50
N ASP A 169 9.49 10.28 -4.37
CA ASP A 169 10.42 10.63 -5.45
C ASP A 169 11.67 9.74 -5.35
N PHE A 170 12.03 9.13 -6.47
CA PHE A 170 13.28 8.39 -6.61
C PHE A 170 14.46 9.35 -6.61
N MET A 171 15.48 8.99 -5.84
CA MET A 171 16.77 9.64 -5.79
C MET A 171 17.80 8.62 -6.26
N PHE A 172 17.83 8.37 -7.56
CA PHE A 172 18.55 7.26 -8.18
C PHE A 172 20.06 7.23 -7.94
N ASP A 173 20.66 8.35 -7.53
CA ASP A 173 22.04 8.44 -7.06
C ASP A 173 22.25 7.84 -5.66
N ARG A 174 21.17 7.67 -4.90
CA ARG A 174 21.16 7.24 -3.49
C ARG A 174 20.29 6.02 -3.23
N ASP A 175 19.27 5.79 -4.04
CA ASP A 175 18.34 4.67 -3.92
C ASP A 175 19.01 3.40 -4.44
N GLU A 176 19.12 2.39 -3.57
CA GLU A 176 19.88 1.18 -3.87
C GLU A 176 18.94 0.01 -4.24
N PHE A 177 17.91 -0.23 -3.43
CA PHE A 177 16.91 -1.28 -3.65
C PHE A 177 15.66 -1.07 -2.80
N ILE A 178 14.57 -1.73 -3.18
CA ILE A 178 13.34 -1.83 -2.38
C ILE A 178 13.10 -3.29 -1.99
N VAL A 179 12.62 -3.50 -0.76
CA VAL A 179 12.12 -4.78 -0.27
C VAL A 179 10.63 -4.68 0.00
N VAL A 180 9.86 -5.62 -0.54
CA VAL A 180 8.44 -5.84 -0.21
C VAL A 180 8.34 -7.22 0.43
N ALA A 181 7.76 -7.32 1.62
CA ALA A 181 7.56 -8.61 2.27
C ALA A 181 6.34 -8.63 3.19
N CYS A 182 5.87 -9.84 3.50
CA CYS A 182 4.86 -10.07 4.54
C CYS A 182 5.47 -10.02 5.95
N ASP A 183 4.59 -10.03 6.95
CA ASP A 183 4.89 -10.10 8.38
C ASP A 183 5.76 -11.30 8.78
N GLY A 184 5.68 -12.41 8.05
CA GLY A 184 6.60 -13.55 8.23
C GLY A 184 8.09 -13.17 8.18
N LEU A 185 8.47 -12.09 7.47
CA LEU A 185 9.79 -11.46 7.57
C LEU A 185 9.81 -10.39 8.69
N TRP A 186 8.88 -9.44 8.61
CA TRP A 186 8.92 -8.18 9.35
C TRP A 186 8.67 -8.29 10.86
N ASP A 187 8.11 -9.41 11.33
CA ASP A 187 7.94 -9.68 12.76
C ASP A 187 9.24 -10.17 13.42
N TYR A 188 10.23 -10.59 12.62
CA TYR A 188 11.47 -11.22 13.11
C TYR A 188 12.73 -10.46 12.70
N VAL A 189 12.71 -9.77 11.55
CA VAL A 189 13.86 -9.06 10.98
C VAL A 189 13.57 -7.57 10.95
N SER A 190 14.44 -6.77 11.60
CA SER A 190 14.35 -5.32 11.56
C SER A 190 14.76 -4.76 10.19
N GLU A 191 14.37 -3.52 9.91
CA GLU A 191 14.64 -2.88 8.61
C GLU A 191 16.14 -2.66 8.40
N GLU A 192 16.86 -2.34 9.47
CA GLU A 192 18.30 -2.17 9.51
C GLU A 192 19.02 -3.49 9.21
N GLU A 193 18.51 -4.60 9.75
CA GLU A 193 19.04 -5.93 9.47
C GLU A 193 18.77 -6.34 8.03
N VAL A 194 17.57 -6.09 7.50
CA VAL A 194 17.27 -6.31 6.08
C VAL A 194 18.29 -5.59 5.21
N VAL A 195 18.51 -4.30 5.45
CA VAL A 195 19.48 -3.52 4.68
C VAL A 195 20.88 -4.10 4.83
N THR A 196 21.35 -4.32 6.07
CA THR A 196 22.70 -4.84 6.33
C THR A 196 22.95 -6.20 5.68
N SER A 197 21.96 -7.09 5.72
CA SER A 197 22.08 -8.46 5.22
C SER A 197 22.17 -8.55 3.70
N VAL A 198 21.41 -7.71 2.97
CA VAL A 198 21.39 -7.83 1.51
C VAL A 198 22.10 -6.71 0.78
N ARG A 199 22.47 -5.58 1.37
CA ARG A 199 22.98 -4.40 0.64
C ARG A 199 24.02 -4.73 -0.44
N TYR A 200 24.97 -5.62 -0.15
CA TYR A 200 26.06 -5.99 -1.07
C TYR A 200 25.77 -7.22 -1.97
N GLU A 201 24.59 -7.84 -1.86
CA GLU A 201 24.14 -8.92 -2.75
C GLU A 201 23.51 -8.36 -4.02
N ASN A 202 24.16 -8.52 -5.17
CA ASN A 202 23.71 -7.92 -6.43
C ASN A 202 22.56 -8.70 -7.08
N ASP A 203 22.41 -9.99 -6.81
CA ASP A 203 21.30 -10.78 -7.34
C ASP A 203 20.05 -10.58 -6.47
N PRO A 204 18.97 -9.95 -6.99
CA PRO A 204 17.74 -9.75 -6.22
C PRO A 204 17.08 -11.08 -5.81
N VAL A 205 17.29 -12.17 -6.56
CA VAL A 205 16.75 -13.49 -6.20
C VAL A 205 17.53 -14.07 -5.03
N GLN A 206 18.86 -13.99 -5.05
CA GLN A 206 19.68 -14.44 -3.93
C GLN A 206 19.45 -13.56 -2.68
N ALA A 207 19.23 -12.26 -2.85
CA ALA A 207 18.87 -11.35 -1.77
C ALA A 207 17.53 -11.76 -1.12
N SER A 208 16.50 -12.07 -1.91
CA SER A 208 15.20 -12.48 -1.35
C SER A 208 15.28 -13.82 -0.61
N ILE A 209 16.07 -14.77 -1.11
CA ILE A 209 16.34 -16.04 -0.41
C ILE A 209 17.07 -15.77 0.90
N THR A 210 18.09 -14.92 0.90
CA THR A 210 18.86 -14.58 2.11
C THR A 210 17.96 -13.99 3.20
N LEU A 211 17.06 -13.09 2.85
CA LEU A 211 16.10 -12.51 3.81
C LEU A 211 15.11 -13.54 4.34
N ARG A 212 14.64 -14.45 3.49
CA ARG A 212 13.77 -15.55 3.91
C ARG A 212 14.46 -16.47 4.92
N GLU A 213 15.67 -16.93 4.60
CA GLU A 213 16.44 -17.79 5.51
C GLU A 213 16.75 -17.08 6.83
N LEU A 214 17.09 -15.78 6.79
CA LEU A 214 17.31 -14.99 7.99
C LEU A 214 16.08 -14.95 8.91
N ALA A 215 14.88 -14.83 8.35
CA ALA A 215 13.64 -14.91 9.15
C ALA A 215 13.42 -16.31 9.74
N TYR A 216 13.69 -17.39 9.00
CA TYR A 216 13.61 -18.75 9.53
C TYR A 216 14.64 -18.99 10.65
N ASP A 217 15.87 -18.53 10.48
CA ASP A 217 16.94 -18.65 11.48
C ASP A 217 16.60 -17.89 12.77
N LYS A 218 15.81 -16.82 12.65
CA LYS A 218 15.26 -16.06 13.78
C LYS A 218 13.98 -16.63 14.38
N GLY A 219 13.50 -17.76 13.86
CA GLY A 219 12.37 -18.50 14.41
C GLY A 219 11.02 -18.18 13.81
N SER A 220 10.96 -17.51 12.64
CA SER A 220 9.71 -17.37 11.91
C SER A 220 9.17 -18.74 11.53
N THR A 221 7.91 -19.00 11.88
CA THR A 221 7.19 -20.22 11.51
C THR A 221 6.07 -19.95 10.51
N ASP A 222 6.01 -18.72 9.98
CA ASP A 222 4.94 -18.27 9.09
C ASP A 222 5.31 -18.48 7.60
N ASN A 223 4.36 -18.23 6.72
CA ASN A 223 4.64 -18.08 5.30
C ASN A 223 5.46 -16.80 5.06
N ILE A 224 6.54 -16.94 4.31
CA ILE A 224 7.46 -15.84 4.02
C ILE A 224 7.50 -15.61 2.51
N SER A 225 7.04 -14.43 2.10
CA SER A 225 7.16 -13.93 0.74
C SER A 225 7.99 -12.65 0.76
N VAL A 226 9.03 -12.60 -0.08
CA VAL A 226 9.95 -11.46 -0.19
C VAL A 226 10.19 -11.14 -1.66
N ILE A 227 10.03 -9.88 -2.03
CA ILE A 227 10.38 -9.31 -3.34
C ILE A 227 11.48 -8.29 -3.10
N VAL A 228 12.58 -8.41 -3.85
CA VAL A 228 13.68 -7.44 -3.86
C VAL A 228 13.76 -6.81 -5.24
N ILE A 229 13.71 -5.48 -5.29
CA ILE A 229 13.83 -4.69 -6.51
C ILE A 229 15.15 -3.93 -6.43
N ARG A 230 16.13 -4.33 -7.24
CA ARG A 230 17.45 -3.70 -7.33
C ARG A 230 17.46 -2.62 -8.41
N PHE A 231 17.94 -1.43 -8.08
CA PHE A 231 18.18 -0.40 -9.07
C PHE A 231 19.55 -0.61 -9.72
N LYS A 232 19.63 -0.51 -11.05
CA LYS A 232 20.89 -0.71 -11.78
C LYS A 232 21.71 0.58 -11.77
N PRO A 233 22.94 0.60 -11.23
CA PRO A 233 23.77 1.80 -11.21
C PRO A 233 24.05 2.38 -12.61
N SER A 234 24.12 1.54 -13.64
CA SER A 234 24.52 1.93 -15.01
C SER A 234 23.40 2.39 -15.93
N ILE A 235 22.13 2.07 -15.64
CA ILE A 235 21.00 2.59 -16.43
C ILE A 235 20.61 4.02 -15.99
N LEU A 236 21.01 4.41 -14.77
CA LEU A 236 20.63 5.67 -14.15
C LEU A 236 21.44 6.87 -14.68
N GLN A 237 22.53 6.63 -15.40
CA GLN A 237 23.31 7.67 -16.10
C GLN A 237 22.81 7.97 -17.52
N GLU A 238 21.99 7.11 -18.13
CA GLU A 238 21.42 7.39 -19.47
C GLU A 238 20.23 8.37 -19.42
N TYR A 239 19.70 8.67 -18.23
CA TYR A 239 18.53 9.54 -18.00
C TYR A 239 18.84 10.79 -17.16
N LEU A 240 20.13 11.11 -16.97
CA LEU A 240 20.65 12.36 -16.41
C LEU A 240 21.31 13.17 -17.52
#